data_AF-A0A931A7Q3-F1
#
_entry.id   AF-A0A931A7Q3-F1
#
_cell.length_a   1.000
_cell.length_b   1.000
_cell.length_c   1.000
_cell.angle_alpha   90.00
_cell.angle_beta   90.00
_cell.angle_gamma   90.00
#
_symmetry.space_group_name_H-M   'P 1'
#
loop_
_entity.id
_entity.type
_entity.pdbx_description
1 polymer ?
#
loop_
_entity_poly.entity_id
_entity_poly.type
_entity_poly.pdbx_seq_one_letter_code
_entity_poly.pdbx_strand_id
1 'polypeptide(L)'
;MDARAERIALFLAVRNLPYATDGAHDAVTLMTVGRGDCLAKSAYLIEGFRALGYQAQRVRWLYHLPDRPAEVRLLPSREDVHSAAEAMIDGRWTLVDATHDPPLAAAGLAVAEWDGVTDTVPAYEPRGPLWRPRDGPEPVPNAGVNETADGDRGDCYQKAFNRWLREVRGRAATNAPWPGAADV
;
A
#
# COMPACT_ATOMS: atom_id res chain seq x y z
N MET A 1 18.67 -7.07 20.28
CA MET A 1 18.54 -7.15 18.81
C MET A 1 18.88 -5.78 18.24
N ASP A 2 19.33 -5.71 16.99
CA ASP A 2 19.62 -4.44 16.32
C ASP A 2 18.28 -3.75 15.98
N ALA A 3 18.03 -2.57 16.56
CA ALA A 3 16.79 -1.82 16.37
C ALA A 3 16.52 -1.52 14.89
N ARG A 4 17.58 -1.32 14.08
CA ARG A 4 17.42 -1.14 12.63
C ARG A 4 16.91 -2.41 11.96
N ALA A 5 17.47 -3.56 12.32
CA ALA A 5 17.03 -4.84 11.80
C ALA A 5 15.56 -5.15 12.19
N GLU A 6 15.12 -4.81 13.40
CA GLU A 6 13.73 -5.00 13.83
C GLU A 6 12.74 -4.17 12.99
N ARG A 7 13.08 -2.91 12.70
CA ARG A 7 12.27 -2.05 11.84
C ARG A 7 12.16 -2.61 10.42
N ILE A 8 13.29 -3.02 9.84
CA ILE A 8 13.32 -3.64 8.51
C ILE A 8 12.50 -4.93 8.51
N ALA A 9 12.63 -5.77 9.53
CA ALA A 9 11.88 -7.02 9.63
C ALA A 9 10.36 -6.77 9.69
N LEU A 10 9.91 -5.80 10.49
CA LEU A 10 8.51 -5.37 10.54
C LEU A 10 8.01 -4.90 9.16
N PHE A 11 8.78 -4.02 8.50
CA PHE A 11 8.45 -3.52 7.17
C PHE A 11 8.31 -4.65 6.14
N LEU A 12 9.30 -5.56 6.08
CA LEU A 12 9.30 -6.68 5.15
C LEU A 12 8.15 -7.65 5.43
N ALA A 13 7.83 -7.90 6.70
CA ALA A 13 6.70 -8.75 7.09
C ALA A 13 5.37 -8.22 6.53
N VAL A 14 5.15 -6.91 6.56
CA VAL A 14 3.94 -6.29 6.00
C VAL A 14 3.99 -6.18 4.48
N ARG A 15 5.12 -5.71 3.93
CA ARG A 15 5.29 -5.52 2.47
C ARG A 15 5.07 -6.80 1.70
N ASN A 16 5.55 -7.92 2.23
CA ASN A 16 5.50 -9.20 1.54
C ASN A 16 4.10 -9.84 1.56
N LEU A 17 3.14 -9.30 2.33
CA LEU A 17 1.74 -9.71 2.21
C LEU A 17 1.15 -9.14 0.92
N PRO A 18 0.35 -9.90 0.14
CA PRO A 18 -0.34 -9.38 -1.03
C PRO A 18 -1.20 -8.14 -0.75
N TYR A 19 -1.01 -7.10 -1.56
CA TYR A 19 -1.97 -6.00 -1.66
C TYR A 19 -3.27 -6.47 -2.32
N ALA A 20 -4.40 -6.20 -1.68
CA ALA A 20 -5.72 -6.56 -2.20
C ALA A 20 -6.78 -5.65 -1.58
N THR A 21 -7.64 -5.06 -2.40
CA THR A 21 -8.74 -4.21 -1.92
C THR A 21 -9.97 -5.01 -1.50
N ASP A 22 -10.00 -6.33 -1.77
CA ASP A 22 -10.99 -7.29 -1.25
C ASP A 22 -10.41 -8.16 -0.10
N GLY A 23 -9.37 -7.65 0.57
CA GLY A 23 -8.69 -8.29 1.70
C GLY A 23 -9.05 -7.66 3.05
N ALA A 24 -8.11 -7.71 3.99
CA ALA A 24 -8.23 -6.98 5.25
C ALA A 24 -8.21 -5.46 5.04
N HIS A 25 -8.89 -4.74 5.94
CA HIS A 25 -8.92 -3.27 6.02
C HIS A 25 -8.40 -2.74 7.38
N ASP A 26 -7.96 -3.63 8.26
CA ASP A 26 -7.47 -3.32 9.60
C ASP A 26 -6.26 -4.19 9.98
N ALA A 27 -5.52 -3.78 11.01
CA ALA A 27 -4.33 -4.48 11.46
C ALA A 27 -4.63 -5.87 12.04
N VAL A 28 -5.75 -6.01 12.76
CA VAL A 28 -6.13 -7.24 13.49
C VAL A 28 -6.35 -8.39 12.51
N THR A 29 -7.02 -8.11 11.40
CA THR A 29 -7.37 -9.14 10.41
C THR A 29 -6.29 -9.39 9.37
N LEU A 30 -5.36 -8.45 9.14
CA LEU A 30 -4.35 -8.53 8.07
C LEU A 30 -3.54 -9.83 8.08
N MET A 31 -2.97 -10.20 9.22
CA MET A 31 -2.12 -11.39 9.33
C MET A 31 -2.92 -12.69 9.21
N THR A 32 -4.18 -12.69 9.65
CA THR A 32 -5.07 -13.86 9.57
C THR A 32 -5.57 -14.08 8.14
N VAL A 33 -5.93 -12.99 7.45
CA VAL A 33 -6.39 -13.03 6.04
C VAL A 33 -5.23 -13.25 5.08
N GLY A 34 -4.02 -12.84 5.47
CA GLY A 34 -2.80 -12.98 4.66
C GLY A 34 -2.73 -12.03 3.46
N ARG A 35 -3.64 -11.05 3.37
CA ARG A 35 -3.67 -9.99 2.34
C ARG A 35 -4.54 -8.83 2.80
N GLY A 36 -4.29 -7.64 2.27
CA GLY A 36 -5.08 -6.45 2.62
C GLY A 36 -4.68 -5.21 1.84
N ASP A 37 -5.41 -4.14 2.08
CA ASP A 37 -5.21 -2.86 1.40
C ASP A 37 -4.21 -1.95 2.15
N CYS A 38 -4.13 -0.68 1.75
CA CYS A 38 -3.23 0.29 2.35
C CYS A 38 -3.70 0.69 3.76
N LEU A 39 -5.00 0.60 4.09
CA LEU A 39 -5.53 0.83 5.43
C LEU A 39 -5.03 -0.25 6.40
N ALA A 40 -5.20 -1.52 6.02
CA ALA A 40 -4.76 -2.64 6.85
C ALA A 40 -3.25 -2.64 7.07
N LYS A 41 -2.49 -2.48 5.98
CA LYS A 41 -1.02 -2.50 6.01
C LYS A 41 -0.44 -1.32 6.80
N SER A 42 -0.93 -0.11 6.57
CA SER A 42 -0.49 1.06 7.36
C SER A 42 -0.88 0.94 8.83
N ALA A 43 -2.07 0.42 9.14
CA ALA A 43 -2.49 0.18 10.52
C ALA A 43 -1.55 -0.81 11.22
N TYR A 44 -1.23 -1.94 10.57
CA TYR A 44 -0.32 -2.94 11.13
C TYR A 44 1.09 -2.38 11.37
N LEU A 45 1.63 -1.61 10.42
CA LEU A 45 2.92 -0.94 10.60
C LEU A 45 2.90 0.01 11.79
N ILE A 46 1.86 0.84 11.93
CA ILE A 46 1.73 1.80 13.04
C ILE A 46 1.70 1.06 14.38
N GLU A 47 0.93 -0.01 14.50
CA GLU A 47 0.87 -0.84 15.72
C GLU A 47 2.22 -1.51 16.00
N GLY A 48 2.86 -2.07 14.99
CA GLY A 48 4.18 -2.70 15.11
C GLY A 48 5.26 -1.71 15.55
N PHE A 49 5.32 -0.51 14.96
CA PHE A 49 6.27 0.52 15.38
C PHE A 49 6.03 0.97 16.82
N ARG A 50 4.77 1.12 17.24
CA ARG A 50 4.43 1.43 18.63
C ARG A 50 4.86 0.32 19.59
N ALA A 51 4.68 -0.95 19.20
CA ALA A 51 5.15 -2.09 19.98
C ALA A 51 6.68 -2.13 20.11
N LEU A 52 7.41 -1.64 19.10
CA LEU A 52 8.86 -1.46 19.12
C LEU A 52 9.30 -0.16 19.86
N GLY A 53 8.37 0.61 20.43
CA GLY A 53 8.68 1.81 21.22
C GLY A 53 8.76 3.12 20.43
N TYR A 54 8.37 3.14 19.16
CA TYR A 54 8.37 4.35 18.33
C TYR A 54 7.06 5.11 18.43
N GLN A 55 7.12 6.44 18.31
CA GLN A 55 5.93 7.21 17.96
C GLN A 55 5.60 6.93 16.50
N ALA A 56 4.37 6.51 16.22
CA ALA A 56 3.90 6.27 14.87
C ALA A 56 2.47 6.77 14.67
N GLN A 57 2.19 7.27 13.47
CA GLN A 57 0.91 7.85 13.08
C GLN A 57 0.56 7.50 11.63
N ARG A 58 -0.73 7.65 11.30
CA ARG A 58 -1.20 7.53 9.92
C ARG A 58 -0.95 8.83 9.19
N VAL A 59 -0.48 8.71 7.95
CA VAL A 59 -0.41 9.80 6.99
C VAL A 59 -1.23 9.44 5.76
N ARG A 60 -1.86 10.43 5.12
CA ARG A 60 -2.72 10.22 3.95
C ARG A 60 -2.45 11.25 2.86
N TRP A 61 -2.78 10.91 1.63
CA TRP A 61 -2.77 11.87 0.51
C TRP A 61 -3.74 11.45 -0.58
N LEU A 62 -4.16 12.43 -1.38
CA LEU A 62 -4.88 12.15 -2.62
C LEU A 62 -3.90 11.61 -3.66
N TYR A 63 -4.37 10.67 -4.48
CA TYR A 63 -3.62 10.14 -5.61
C TYR A 63 -4.58 9.82 -6.76
N HIS A 64 -4.03 9.53 -7.93
CA HIS A 64 -4.81 8.99 -9.03
C HIS A 64 -4.61 7.48 -9.13
N LEU A 65 -5.71 6.76 -9.24
CA LEU A 65 -5.72 5.33 -9.54
C LEU A 65 -4.91 5.04 -10.82
N PRO A 66 -4.15 3.94 -10.86
CA PRO A 66 -3.38 3.55 -12.05
C PRO A 66 -4.30 3.31 -13.25
N ASP A 67 -3.77 3.42 -14.48
CA ASP A 67 -4.53 3.18 -15.72
C ASP A 67 -4.93 1.71 -15.95
N ARG A 68 -4.69 0.85 -14.95
CA ARG A 68 -4.97 -0.57 -14.98
C ARG A 68 -5.77 -0.99 -13.74
N PRO A 69 -6.75 -1.88 -13.91
CA PRO A 69 -7.24 -2.44 -15.17
C PRO A 69 -8.07 -1.40 -15.95
N ALA A 70 -8.53 -1.74 -17.16
CA ALA A 70 -9.21 -0.78 -18.04
C ALA A 70 -10.51 -0.22 -17.43
N GLU A 71 -11.12 -0.98 -16.52
CA GLU A 71 -12.32 -0.66 -15.76
C GLU A 71 -12.16 0.59 -14.89
N VAL A 72 -10.93 1.03 -14.60
CA VAL A 72 -10.68 2.32 -13.94
C VAL A 72 -11.28 3.49 -14.74
N ARG A 73 -11.42 3.35 -16.07
CA ARG A 73 -12.02 4.35 -16.96
C ARG A 73 -13.53 4.43 -16.86
N LEU A 74 -14.17 3.48 -16.18
CA LEU A 74 -15.61 3.47 -15.94
C LEU A 74 -15.98 4.30 -14.71
N LEU A 75 -15.00 4.59 -13.85
CA LEU A 75 -15.21 5.36 -12.64
C LEU A 75 -15.49 6.84 -12.98
N PRO A 76 -16.41 7.49 -12.26
CA PRO A 76 -16.70 8.92 -12.45
C PRO A 76 -15.49 9.80 -12.11
N SER A 77 -14.57 9.27 -11.30
CA SER A 77 -13.28 9.89 -11.03
C SER A 77 -12.23 8.83 -10.71
N ARG A 78 -10.97 9.19 -10.96
CA ARG A 78 -9.79 8.39 -10.63
C ARG A 78 -9.11 8.84 -9.35
N GLU A 79 -9.59 9.89 -8.71
CA GLU A 79 -9.05 10.37 -7.45
C GLU A 79 -9.47 9.44 -6.31
N ASP A 80 -8.51 9.07 -5.49
CA ASP A 80 -8.69 8.25 -4.31
C ASP A 80 -7.71 8.70 -3.20
N VAL A 81 -7.87 8.16 -1.99
CA VAL A 81 -7.03 8.49 -0.82
C VAL A 81 -6.15 7.30 -0.46
N HIS A 82 -4.85 7.54 -0.40
CA HIS A 82 -3.89 6.56 0.07
C HIS A 82 -3.58 6.73 1.56
N SER A 83 -3.28 5.64 2.25
CA SER A 83 -2.84 5.64 3.65
C SER A 83 -1.51 4.93 3.80
N ALA A 84 -0.58 5.56 4.52
CA ALA A 84 0.71 4.99 4.89
C ALA A 84 1.01 5.26 6.37
N ALA A 85 2.14 4.74 6.86
CA ALA A 85 2.62 5.01 8.21
C ALA A 85 3.71 6.10 8.19
N GLU A 86 3.76 6.92 9.23
CA GLU A 86 4.96 7.66 9.62
C GLU A 86 5.44 7.18 10.98
N ALA A 87 6.75 7.08 11.17
CA ALA A 87 7.37 6.76 12.45
C ALA A 87 8.46 7.78 12.81
N MET A 88 8.59 8.13 14.09
CA MET A 88 9.64 9.02 14.59
C MET A 88 10.94 8.24 14.77
N ILE A 89 11.85 8.32 13.80
CA ILE A 89 13.14 7.61 13.77
C ILE A 89 14.24 8.67 13.80
N ASP A 90 15.17 8.55 14.74
CA ASP A 90 16.31 9.47 14.91
C ASP A 90 15.91 10.96 14.92
N GLY A 91 14.79 11.26 15.57
CA GLY A 91 14.25 12.63 15.70
C GLY A 91 13.52 13.16 14.47
N ARG A 92 13.29 12.33 13.44
CA ARG A 92 12.58 12.69 12.21
C ARG A 92 11.35 11.83 12.00
N TRP A 93 10.23 12.46 11.62
CA TRP A 93 9.11 11.73 11.03
C TRP A 93 9.52 11.15 9.68
N THR A 94 9.49 9.83 9.58
CA THR A 94 9.93 9.07 8.41
C THR A 94 8.74 8.34 7.82
N LEU A 95 8.51 8.53 6.52
CA LEU A 95 7.46 7.85 5.76
C LEU A 95 7.84 6.37 5.59
N VAL A 96 6.91 5.49 5.94
CA VAL A 96 7.04 4.04 5.78
C VAL A 96 5.80 3.51 5.07
N ASP A 97 5.94 3.23 3.77
CA ASP A 97 4.90 2.73 2.90
C ASP A 97 5.23 1.32 2.39
N ALA A 98 4.53 0.32 2.91
CA ALA A 98 4.68 -1.10 2.56
C ALA A 98 3.53 -1.62 1.70
N THR A 99 2.87 -0.74 0.92
CA THR A 99 1.62 -1.08 0.25
C THR A 99 1.77 -2.18 -0.80
N HIS A 100 2.63 -2.01 -1.80
CA HIS A 100 2.76 -2.98 -2.88
C HIS A 100 3.76 -4.09 -2.51
N ASP A 101 3.35 -5.34 -2.69
CA ASP A 101 4.21 -6.50 -2.58
C ASP A 101 5.10 -6.70 -3.83
N PRO A 102 6.27 -7.36 -3.69
CA PRO A 102 7.29 -7.38 -4.74
C PRO A 102 6.85 -7.78 -6.15
N PRO A 103 5.98 -8.79 -6.36
CA PRO A 103 5.54 -9.16 -7.70
C PRO A 103 4.87 -8.03 -8.50
N LEU A 104 4.30 -7.03 -7.82
CA LEU A 104 3.60 -5.92 -8.45
C LEU A 104 4.54 -4.96 -9.20
N ALA A 105 5.85 -5.00 -8.94
CA ALA A 105 6.84 -4.24 -9.69
C ALA A 105 6.82 -4.57 -11.20
N ALA A 106 6.49 -5.83 -11.56
CA ALA A 106 6.39 -6.26 -12.96
C ALA A 106 5.24 -5.57 -13.74
N ALA A 107 4.29 -4.97 -13.01
CA ALA A 107 3.21 -4.17 -13.56
C ALA A 107 3.49 -2.66 -13.55
N GLY A 108 4.70 -2.25 -13.14
CA GLY A 108 5.08 -0.84 -13.01
C GLY A 108 4.53 -0.16 -11.76
N LEU A 109 4.00 -0.90 -10.79
CA LEU A 109 3.63 -0.36 -9.49
C LEU A 109 4.89 -0.15 -8.64
N ALA A 110 4.94 0.97 -7.90
CA ALA A 110 6.07 1.28 -7.03
C ALA A 110 6.09 0.32 -5.84
N VAL A 111 7.15 -0.49 -5.75
CA VAL A 111 7.43 -1.36 -4.60
C VAL A 111 8.58 -0.73 -3.83
N ALA A 112 8.33 -0.30 -2.61
CA ALA A 112 9.35 0.31 -1.77
C ALA A 112 10.35 -0.73 -1.27
N GLU A 113 11.64 -0.43 -1.39
CA GLU A 113 12.69 -0.99 -0.53
C GLU A 113 12.90 -0.04 0.66
N TRP A 114 13.38 -0.55 1.80
CA TRP A 114 13.61 0.29 2.97
C TRP A 114 14.88 -0.08 3.73
N ASP A 115 15.65 0.95 4.09
CA ASP A 115 16.89 0.82 4.84
C ASP A 115 16.69 0.89 6.37
N GLY A 116 15.45 1.04 6.84
CA GLY A 116 15.11 1.16 8.25
C GLY A 116 15.31 2.56 8.85
N VAL A 117 15.64 3.58 8.05
CA VAL A 117 16.01 4.93 8.53
C VAL A 117 15.42 6.05 7.67
N THR A 118 15.51 5.96 6.34
CA THR A 118 15.10 7.02 5.42
C THR A 118 13.65 6.85 4.96
N ASP A 119 13.09 7.84 4.26
CA ASP A 119 11.72 7.68 3.74
C ASP A 119 11.68 6.59 2.68
N THR A 120 10.64 5.76 2.71
CA THR A 120 10.31 4.89 1.59
C THR A 120 9.81 5.70 0.41
N VAL A 121 9.99 5.18 -0.81
CA VAL A 121 9.27 5.68 -1.99
C VAL A 121 7.76 5.45 -1.80
N PRO A 122 6.89 6.45 -1.98
CA PRO A 122 5.44 6.28 -1.88
C PRO A 122 4.91 5.26 -2.90
N ALA A 123 3.94 4.44 -2.50
CA ALA A 123 3.29 3.48 -3.40
C ALA A 123 2.50 4.16 -4.53
N TYR A 124 1.96 5.34 -4.25
CA TYR A 124 1.32 6.23 -5.20
C TYR A 124 1.84 7.66 -5.04
N GLU A 125 2.06 8.36 -6.16
CA GLU A 125 2.55 9.74 -6.15
C GLU A 125 1.54 10.68 -5.45
N PRO A 126 1.96 11.44 -4.42
CA PRO A 126 1.07 12.38 -3.75
C PRO A 126 0.58 13.53 -4.65
N ARG A 127 -0.73 13.74 -4.65
CA ARG A 127 -1.40 14.89 -5.26
C ARG A 127 -1.74 15.90 -4.18
N GLY A 128 -0.79 16.80 -3.91
CA GLY A 128 -0.91 17.81 -2.85
C GLY A 128 -0.22 17.39 -1.55
N PRO A 129 -0.51 18.08 -0.44
CA PRO A 129 0.17 17.86 0.82
C PRO A 129 -0.20 16.51 1.44
N LEU A 130 0.75 15.93 2.15
CA LEU A 130 0.49 14.83 3.08
C LEU A 130 -0.36 15.35 4.23
N TRP A 131 -1.48 14.67 4.50
CA TRP A 131 -2.38 14.94 5.61
C TRP A 131 -2.06 14.06 6.81
N ARG A 132 -2.06 14.66 8.00
CA ARG A 132 -1.92 14.01 9.30
C ARG A 132 -3.13 14.35 10.18
N PRO A 133 -3.42 13.56 11.24
CA PRO A 133 -4.59 13.78 12.11
C PRO A 133 -4.75 15.17 12.73
N ARG A 134 -3.71 16.01 12.73
CA ARG A 134 -3.74 17.37 13.29
C ARG A 134 -3.87 18.47 12.22
N ASP A 135 -3.89 18.11 10.94
CA ASP A 135 -3.84 19.05 9.82
C ASP A 135 -5.24 19.56 9.40
N GLY A 136 -6.31 19.07 10.04
CA GLY A 136 -7.71 19.46 9.76
C GLY A 136 -8.54 18.28 9.24
N PRO A 137 -9.60 18.53 8.45
CA PRO A 137 -10.45 17.45 7.93
C PRO A 137 -9.65 16.54 6.99
N GLU A 138 -9.98 15.24 7.01
CA GLU A 138 -9.36 14.26 6.12
C GLU A 138 -9.55 14.63 4.64
N PRO A 139 -8.58 14.30 3.76
CA PRO A 139 -8.78 14.47 2.33
C PRO A 139 -9.99 13.62 1.89
N VAL A 140 -10.92 14.26 1.19
CA VAL A 140 -12.09 13.59 0.63
C VAL A 140 -11.87 13.50 -0.87
N PRO A 141 -11.79 12.29 -1.45
CA PRO A 141 -11.68 12.16 -2.89
C PRO A 141 -12.98 12.68 -3.51
N ASN A 142 -12.89 13.36 -4.64
CA ASN A 142 -14.04 13.81 -5.43
C ASN A 142 -14.90 14.88 -4.77
N ALA A 143 -14.34 15.68 -3.84
CA ALA A 143 -15.06 16.72 -3.10
C ALA A 143 -15.78 17.77 -3.97
N GLY A 144 -15.52 17.82 -5.29
CA GLY A 144 -16.20 18.68 -6.26
C GLY A 144 -17.08 17.97 -7.29
N VAL A 145 -17.26 16.65 -7.21
CA VAL A 145 -18.05 15.87 -8.18
C VAL A 145 -19.46 15.66 -7.63
N ASN A 146 -20.46 16.34 -8.21
CA ASN A 146 -21.89 16.15 -7.93
C ASN A 146 -22.44 14.94 -8.71
N GLU A 147 -21.86 13.75 -8.53
CA GLU A 147 -22.43 12.52 -9.08
C GLU A 147 -22.69 11.52 -7.95
N THR A 148 -23.91 10.98 -7.91
CA THR A 148 -24.24 9.87 -7.03
C THR A 148 -23.31 8.71 -7.34
N ALA A 149 -22.58 8.21 -6.34
CA ALA A 149 -21.74 7.02 -6.47
C ALA A 149 -22.56 5.88 -7.10
N ASP A 150 -22.29 5.59 -8.37
CA ASP A 150 -22.85 4.42 -9.04
C ASP A 150 -22.12 3.19 -8.50
N GLY A 151 -22.67 2.62 -7.41
CA GLY A 151 -22.06 1.52 -6.66
C GLY A 151 -21.67 0.33 -7.54
N ASP A 152 -22.44 0.06 -8.59
CA ASP A 152 -22.17 -1.02 -9.54
C ASP A 152 -20.83 -0.82 -10.26
N ARG A 153 -20.44 0.42 -10.57
CA ARG A 153 -19.15 0.71 -11.22
C ARG A 153 -17.97 0.55 -10.28
N GLY A 154 -18.13 0.98 -9.02
CA GLY A 154 -17.13 0.80 -7.97
C GLY A 154 -16.83 -0.68 -7.73
N ASP A 155 -17.88 -1.50 -7.60
CA ASP A 155 -17.78 -2.95 -7.45
C ASP A 155 -17.11 -3.61 -8.66
N CYS A 156 -17.49 -3.20 -9.87
CA CYS A 156 -16.88 -3.72 -11.09
C CYS A 156 -15.38 -3.43 -11.14
N TYR A 157 -14.98 -2.18 -10.84
CA TYR A 157 -13.58 -1.79 -10.77
C TYR A 157 -12.82 -2.59 -9.71
N GLN A 158 -13.34 -2.70 -8.48
CA GLN A 158 -12.66 -3.40 -7.40
C GLN A 158 -12.44 -4.88 -7.74
N LYS A 159 -13.44 -5.56 -8.32
CA LYS A 159 -13.33 -6.95 -8.78
C LYS A 159 -12.29 -7.10 -9.90
N ALA A 160 -12.28 -6.18 -10.86
CA ALA A 160 -11.32 -6.17 -11.95
C ALA A 160 -9.90 -5.90 -11.44
N PHE A 161 -9.73 -4.94 -10.52
CA PHE A 161 -8.43 -4.56 -9.96
C PHE A 161 -7.81 -5.72 -9.19
N ASN A 162 -8.57 -6.38 -8.29
CA ASN A 162 -8.07 -7.55 -7.57
C ASN A 162 -7.78 -8.75 -8.47
N ARG A 163 -8.50 -8.89 -9.59
CA ARG A 163 -8.18 -9.91 -10.61
C ARG A 163 -6.86 -9.60 -11.29
N TRP A 164 -6.69 -8.37 -11.74
CA TRP A 164 -5.45 -7.91 -12.36
C TRP A 164 -4.24 -8.07 -11.44
N LEU A 165 -4.35 -7.69 -10.15
CA LEU A 165 -3.27 -7.89 -9.18
C LEU A 165 -2.88 -9.38 -9.03
N ARG A 166 -3.87 -10.29 -9.05
CA ARG A 166 -3.62 -11.74 -9.01
C ARG A 166 -2.95 -12.25 -10.28
N GLU A 167 -3.35 -11.75 -11.46
CA GLU A 167 -2.74 -12.11 -12.73
C GLU A 167 -1.27 -11.66 -12.81
N VAL A 168 -0.96 -10.45 -12.32
CA VAL A 168 0.42 -9.94 -12.24
C VAL A 168 1.30 -10.87 -11.38
N ARG A 169 0.81 -11.25 -10.19
CA ARG A 169 1.50 -12.21 -9.32
C ARG A 169 1.68 -13.57 -9.98
N GLY A 170 0.64 -14.08 -10.64
CA GLY A 170 0.69 -15.37 -11.34
C GLY A 170 1.77 -15.40 -12.43
N ARG A 171 1.89 -14.32 -13.22
CA ARG A 171 2.94 -14.18 -14.24
C ARG A 171 4.34 -14.05 -13.65
N ALA A 172 4.49 -13.35 -12.53
CA ALA A 172 5.77 -13.23 -11.84
C ALA A 172 6.25 -14.60 -11.33
N ALA A 173 5.34 -15.43 -10.79
CA ALA A 173 5.66 -16.78 -10.34
C ALA A 173 6.09 -17.71 -11.48
N THR A 174 5.50 -17.58 -12.68
CA THR A 174 5.89 -18.38 -13.85
C THR A 174 7.21 -17.95 -14.47
N ASN A 175 7.60 -16.69 -14.31
CA ASN A 175 8.84 -16.13 -14.88
C ASN A 175 10.04 -16.20 -13.93
N ALA A 176 9.86 -16.72 -12.70
CA ALA A 176 10.98 -16.94 -11.78
C ALA A 176 11.92 -18.02 -12.37
N PRO A 177 13.25 -17.78 -12.46
CA PRO A 177 14.19 -18.78 -12.94
C PRO A 177 14.06 -20.07 -12.13
N TRP A 178 13.91 -21.22 -12.80
CA TRP A 178 13.96 -22.52 -12.15
C TRP A 178 15.35 -22.70 -11.52
N PRO A 179 15.49 -23.04 -10.23
CA PRO A 179 16.78 -23.13 -9.52
C PRO A 179 17.66 -24.34 -9.93
N GLY A 180 17.51 -24.84 -11.15
CA GLY A 180 18.02 -26.14 -11.60
C GLY A 180 18.64 -26.12 -12.99
N ALA A 181 18.81 -24.95 -13.60
CA ALA A 181 19.67 -24.78 -14.76
C ALA A 181 21.00 -24.17 -14.30
N ALA A 182 21.81 -24.97 -13.60
CA ALA A 182 23.25 -24.78 -13.62
C ALA A 182 23.77 -25.67 -14.76
N ASP A 183 24.33 -25.02 -15.78
CA ASP A 183 24.83 -25.65 -16.99
C ASP A 183 25.91 -26.71 -16.68
N VAL A 184 25.84 -27.79 -17.47
CA VAL A 184 26.78 -28.93 -17.53
C VAL A 184 28.09 -28.52 -18.18
#